data_AF-A0A3C1M0S3-F1
#
_entry.id   AF-A0A3C1M0S3-F1
#
_cell.length_a   1.000
_cell.length_b   1.000
_cell.length_c   1.000
_cell.angle_alpha   90.00
_cell.angle_beta   90.00
_cell.angle_gamma   90.00
#
_symmetry.space_group_name_H-M   'P 1'
#
loop_
_entity.id
_entity.type
_entity.pdbx_description
1 polymer ?
#
loop_
_entity_poly.entity_id
_entity_poly.type
_entity_poly.pdbx_seq_one_letter_code
_entity_poly.pdbx_strand_id
1 'polypeptide(L)'
;SREEAAQTDRQRQRRSPPRSAGTPQALAGLVRCGSCDQLLHLTVTRTRRQVYRYLRSPRCPQSPKCRAIAYDPALTQIIAAVCAALAPTMLPAVPRLQTRQQALRQQLQDRQALRPQLPLGLAQGFLDGETLTLRQQNLDREMATLQSQLAALPPFDPAGAIANLSQPAFWWGLSPAEQRTYLREFVAGVRWYTTGPVVDFHTP
;
A
#
# COMPACT_ATOMS: atom_id res chain seq x y z
N SER A 1 -8.79 23.89 -8.65
CA SER A 1 -7.42 24.31 -9.04
C SER A 1 -6.37 23.34 -8.49
N ARG A 2 -5.17 23.16 -9.10
CA ARG A 2 -4.12 22.24 -8.60
C ARG A 2 -3.67 22.58 -7.16
N GLU A 3 -3.79 23.84 -6.78
CA GLU A 3 -3.43 24.33 -5.45
C GLU A 3 -4.43 23.91 -4.36
N GLU A 4 -5.72 23.79 -4.68
CA GLU A 4 -6.75 23.29 -3.75
C GLU A 4 -6.52 21.81 -3.41
N ALA A 5 -6.09 21.00 -4.39
CA ALA A 5 -5.76 19.60 -4.14
C ALA A 5 -4.56 19.47 -3.18
N ALA A 6 -3.55 20.33 -3.34
CA ALA A 6 -2.38 20.35 -2.46
C ALA A 6 -2.71 20.87 -1.04
N GLN A 7 -3.64 21.82 -0.91
CA GLN A 7 -4.11 22.30 0.39
C GLN A 7 -4.96 21.26 1.13
N THR A 8 -5.82 20.55 0.41
CA THR A 8 -6.68 19.51 0.99
C THR A 8 -5.86 18.32 1.49
N ASP A 9 -4.81 17.93 0.76
CA ASP A 9 -3.88 16.86 1.16
C ASP A 9 -3.08 17.25 2.42
N ARG A 10 -2.58 18.50 2.50
CA ARG A 10 -1.91 19.02 3.70
C ARG A 10 -2.82 19.02 4.94
N GLN A 11 -4.12 19.25 4.76
CA GLN A 11 -5.08 19.27 5.87
C GLN A 11 -5.43 17.87 6.39
N ARG A 12 -5.47 16.85 5.51
CA ARG A 12 -5.68 15.45 5.91
C ARG A 12 -4.51 14.88 6.71
N GLN A 13 -3.28 15.24 6.36
CA GLN A 13 -2.09 14.81 7.09
C GLN A 13 -2.02 15.34 8.54
N ARG A 14 -2.72 16.44 8.84
CA ARG A 14 -2.74 17.06 10.18
C ARG A 14 -3.77 16.48 11.16
N ARG A 15 -4.73 15.66 10.70
CA ARG A 15 -5.84 15.15 11.53
C ARG A 15 -5.72 13.69 11.97
N SER A 16 -4.59 13.03 11.68
CA SER A 16 -4.37 11.65 12.10
C SER A 16 -3.69 11.59 13.49
N PRO A 17 -4.13 10.72 14.40
CA PRO A 17 -3.52 10.56 15.72
C PRO A 17 -2.04 10.13 15.61
N PRO A 18 -1.17 10.51 16.57
CA PRO A 18 0.29 10.53 16.39
C PRO A 18 0.98 9.15 16.44
N ARG A 19 0.26 8.03 16.24
CA ARG A 19 0.82 6.68 16.41
C ARG A 19 0.76 5.74 15.20
N SER A 20 0.27 6.17 14.04
CA SER A 20 0.19 5.27 12.87
C SER A 20 0.59 5.89 11.52
N ALA A 21 1.16 7.08 11.51
CA ALA A 21 1.70 7.71 10.28
C ALA A 21 3.23 7.67 10.31
N GLY A 22 3.80 6.46 10.41
CA GLY A 22 5.18 6.26 10.00
C GLY A 22 5.29 6.63 8.53
N THR A 23 6.35 7.33 8.14
CA THR A 23 6.71 7.60 6.74
C THR A 23 6.37 6.39 5.87
N PRO A 24 5.76 6.54 4.68
CA PRO A 24 5.50 5.40 3.80
C PRO A 24 6.85 4.77 3.47
N GLN A 25 7.14 3.61 4.06
CA GLN A 25 8.39 2.89 3.88
C GLN A 25 8.02 1.52 3.35
N ALA A 26 8.70 1.09 2.30
CA ALA A 26 8.40 -0.13 1.56
C ALA A 26 8.21 -1.36 2.48
N LEU A 27 9.09 -1.50 3.47
CA LEU A 27 9.15 -2.67 4.36
C LEU A 27 8.30 -2.56 5.64
N ALA A 28 7.52 -1.49 5.79
CA ALA A 28 6.79 -1.21 7.04
C ALA A 28 5.76 -2.31 7.37
N GLY A 29 6.00 -3.02 8.47
CA GLY A 29 5.11 -4.08 8.96
C GLY A 29 5.14 -5.36 8.12
N LEU A 30 6.23 -5.60 7.37
CA LEU A 30 6.41 -6.80 6.53
C LEU A 30 7.50 -7.74 7.08
N VAL A 31 8.55 -7.18 7.68
CA VAL A 31 9.76 -7.92 8.03
C VAL A 31 9.78 -8.31 9.52
N ARG A 32 10.02 -9.58 9.79
CA ARG A 32 10.22 -10.17 11.11
C ARG A 32 11.64 -10.71 11.25
N CYS A 33 12.15 -10.74 12.47
CA CYS A 33 13.42 -11.39 12.75
C CYS A 33 13.26 -12.91 12.71
N GLY A 34 14.07 -13.62 11.92
CA GLY A 34 14.03 -15.08 11.84
C GLY A 34 14.48 -15.79 13.12
N SER A 35 15.21 -15.10 14.02
CA SER A 35 15.73 -15.70 15.27
C SER A 35 14.81 -15.53 16.47
N CYS A 36 14.00 -14.46 16.53
CA CYS A 36 13.12 -14.19 17.68
C CYS A 36 11.67 -13.89 17.31
N ASP A 37 11.34 -13.99 16.02
CA ASP A 37 10.03 -13.74 15.40
C ASP A 37 9.40 -12.35 15.64
N GLN A 38 10.15 -11.44 16.26
CA GLN A 38 9.66 -10.09 16.51
C GLN A 38 9.63 -9.25 15.24
N LEU A 39 8.58 -8.42 15.13
CA LEU A 39 8.45 -7.45 14.05
C LEU A 39 9.61 -6.44 14.10
N LEU A 40 10.19 -6.17 12.93
CA LEU A 40 11.24 -5.18 12.76
C LEU A 40 10.63 -3.83 12.37
N HIS A 41 11.09 -2.79 13.05
CA HIS A 41 10.68 -1.42 12.78
C HIS A 41 11.85 -0.65 12.18
N LEU A 42 11.53 0.26 11.26
CA LEU A 42 12.50 1.22 10.77
C LEU A 42 12.87 2.17 11.90
N THR A 43 14.16 2.26 12.17
CA THR A 43 14.76 3.27 13.04
C THR A 43 15.68 4.13 12.20
N VAL A 44 15.59 5.44 12.38
CA VAL A 44 16.42 6.42 11.68
C VAL A 44 17.29 7.13 12.70
N THR A 45 18.60 7.09 12.51
CA THR A 45 19.55 7.87 13.32
C THR A 45 20.21 8.93 12.44
N ARG A 46 20.27 10.16 12.95
CA ARG A 46 20.88 11.29 12.25
C ARG A 46 22.12 11.73 13.00
N THR A 47 23.22 11.85 12.28
CA THR A 47 24.41 12.56 12.72
C THR A 47 24.47 13.91 12.00
N ARG A 48 25.41 14.79 12.38
CA ARG A 48 25.60 16.08 11.70
C ARG A 48 25.90 15.95 10.19
N ARG A 49 26.39 14.79 9.75
CA ARG A 49 26.83 14.57 8.37
C ARG A 49 25.98 13.54 7.61
N GLN A 50 25.31 12.61 8.30
CA GLN A 50 24.69 11.45 7.65
C GLN A 50 23.40 11.00 8.34
N VAL A 51 22.53 10.36 7.57
CA VAL A 51 21.28 9.73 8.03
C VAL A 51 21.39 8.23 7.80
N TYR A 52 21.33 7.44 8.88
CA TYR A 52 21.35 5.99 8.80
C TYR A 52 19.94 5.43 9.03
N ARG A 53 19.59 4.41 8.24
CA ARG A 53 18.32 3.71 8.30
C ARG A 53 18.56 2.24 8.58
N TYR A 54 17.96 1.71 9.64
CA TYR A 54 18.10 0.31 9.99
C TYR A 54 16.78 -0.27 10.51
N LEU A 55 16.60 -1.57 10.29
CA LEU A 55 15.51 -2.36 10.82
C LEU A 55 15.95 -2.99 12.14
N ARG A 56 15.16 -2.77 13.19
CA ARG A 56 15.39 -3.38 14.51
C ARG A 56 14.07 -3.61 15.22
N SER A 57 13.98 -4.70 15.99
CA SER A 57 12.86 -4.88 16.91
C SER A 57 13.10 -4.09 18.21
N PRO A 58 12.14 -3.26 18.65
CA PRO A 58 12.21 -2.61 19.96
C PRO A 58 11.97 -3.60 21.12
N ARG A 59 11.34 -4.75 20.86
CA ARG A 59 10.90 -5.74 21.86
C ARG A 59 11.65 -7.07 21.72
N CYS A 60 12.91 -7.04 21.32
CA CYS A 60 13.73 -8.24 21.22
C CYS A 60 13.93 -8.90 22.60
N PRO A 61 13.52 -10.17 22.80
CA PRO A 61 13.65 -10.86 24.08
C PRO A 61 15.04 -11.44 24.34
N GLN A 62 15.93 -11.44 23.34
CA GLN A 62 17.26 -12.06 23.46
C GLN A 62 18.26 -11.16 24.19
N SER A 63 19.18 -11.80 24.92
CA SER A 63 20.34 -11.18 25.54
C SER A 63 21.62 -11.96 25.14
N PRO A 64 22.47 -11.42 24.25
CA PRO A 64 22.39 -10.09 23.63
C PRO A 64 21.25 -9.95 22.60
N LYS A 65 20.79 -8.72 22.36
CA LYS A 65 19.72 -8.41 21.40
C LYS A 65 20.12 -8.78 19.97
N CYS A 66 19.14 -9.13 19.14
CA CYS A 66 19.34 -9.31 17.70
C CYS A 66 19.99 -8.07 17.06
N ARG A 67 20.86 -8.33 16.08
CA ARG A 67 21.57 -7.30 15.31
C ARG A 67 20.59 -6.44 14.51
N ALA A 68 20.91 -5.16 14.39
CA ALA A 68 20.20 -4.26 13.48
C ALA A 68 20.60 -4.57 12.03
N ILE A 69 19.66 -4.37 11.11
CA ILE A 69 19.84 -4.67 9.68
C ILE A 69 19.79 -3.35 8.91
N ALA A 70 20.76 -3.05 8.05
CA ALA A 70 20.72 -1.85 7.22
C ALA A 70 19.51 -1.88 6.27
N TYR A 71 18.75 -0.78 6.21
CA TYR A 71 17.48 -0.75 5.49
C TYR A 71 17.65 -0.91 3.97
N ASP A 72 18.53 -0.11 3.36
CA ASP A 72 18.66 -0.10 1.90
C ASP A 72 19.18 -1.45 1.36
N PRO A 73 20.22 -2.09 1.94
CA PRO A 73 20.62 -3.44 1.54
C PRO A 73 19.52 -4.49 1.76
N ALA A 74 18.71 -4.35 2.82
CA ALA A 74 17.60 -5.27 3.05
C ALA A 74 16.50 -5.14 2.00
N LEU A 75 16.14 -3.91 1.65
CA LEU A 75 15.15 -3.66 0.60
C LEU A 75 15.62 -4.23 -0.74
N THR A 76 16.89 -4.00 -1.11
CA THR A 76 17.47 -4.56 -2.33
C THR A 76 17.43 -6.09 -2.36
N GLN A 77 17.79 -6.75 -1.26
CA GLN A 77 17.75 -8.23 -1.19
C GLN A 77 16.33 -8.78 -1.25
N ILE A 78 15.37 -8.13 -0.60
CA ILE A 78 13.97 -8.53 -0.65
C ILE A 78 13.41 -8.37 -2.06
N ILE A 79 13.66 -7.23 -2.71
CA ILE A 79 13.26 -7.01 -4.11
C ILE A 79 13.88 -8.06 -5.02
N ALA A 80 15.18 -8.34 -4.87
CA ALA A 80 15.86 -9.37 -5.67
C ALA A 80 15.23 -10.77 -5.46
N ALA A 81 14.93 -11.14 -4.22
CA ALA A 81 14.26 -12.41 -3.90
C ALA A 81 12.84 -12.47 -4.50
N VAL A 82 12.10 -11.36 -4.46
CA VAL A 82 10.79 -11.25 -5.10
C VAL A 82 10.93 -11.41 -6.61
N CYS A 83 11.80 -10.64 -7.27
CA CYS A 83 12.02 -10.76 -8.73
C CYS A 83 12.42 -12.19 -9.14
N ALA A 84 13.30 -12.83 -8.37
CA ALA A 84 13.75 -14.19 -8.63
C ALA A 84 12.64 -15.24 -8.46
N ALA A 85 11.71 -15.05 -7.51
CA ALA A 85 10.56 -15.94 -7.32
C ALA A 85 9.44 -15.70 -8.35
N LEU A 86 9.31 -14.45 -8.82
CA LEU A 86 8.35 -14.06 -9.85
C LEU A 86 8.74 -14.58 -11.24
N ALA A 87 10.05 -14.60 -11.57
CA ALA A 87 10.54 -15.00 -12.90
C ALA A 87 10.18 -16.45 -13.32
N PRO A 88 10.21 -17.47 -12.44
CA PRO A 88 9.85 -18.84 -12.82
C PRO A 88 8.42 -19.29 -12.47
N THR A 89 7.63 -18.57 -11.66
CA THR A 89 6.48 -19.19 -10.95
C THR A 89 5.10 -18.51 -11.05
N MET A 90 4.91 -17.40 -11.75
CA MET A 90 3.73 -16.54 -11.51
C MET A 90 2.83 -16.27 -12.75
N LEU A 91 2.18 -17.31 -13.27
CA LEU A 91 0.90 -17.14 -13.99
C LEU A 91 -0.34 -16.99 -13.06
N PRO A 92 -0.41 -17.59 -11.85
CA PRO A 92 -1.68 -17.61 -11.09
C PRO A 92 -1.87 -16.58 -9.96
N ALA A 93 -0.92 -15.69 -9.61
CA ALA A 93 -1.10 -14.68 -8.54
C ALA A 93 -1.50 -13.26 -9.01
N VAL A 94 -1.52 -13.05 -10.32
CA VAL A 94 -2.13 -11.92 -11.05
C VAL A 94 -3.61 -11.64 -10.69
N PRO A 95 -4.46 -12.63 -10.33
CA PRO A 95 -5.89 -12.43 -10.16
C PRO A 95 -6.23 -11.43 -9.05
N ARG A 96 -5.49 -11.38 -7.93
CA ARG A 96 -5.96 -10.63 -6.75
C ARG A 96 -5.98 -9.11 -6.96
N LEU A 97 -4.93 -8.54 -7.54
CA LEU A 97 -4.88 -7.11 -7.89
C LEU A 97 -5.91 -6.77 -8.96
N GLN A 98 -6.06 -7.64 -9.97
CA GLN A 98 -7.07 -7.49 -11.01
C GLN A 98 -8.49 -7.53 -10.44
N THR A 99 -8.82 -8.52 -9.62
CA THR A 99 -10.10 -8.66 -8.94
C THR A 99 -10.37 -7.47 -8.06
N ARG A 100 -9.36 -6.96 -7.33
CA ARG A 100 -9.52 -5.78 -6.47
C ARG A 100 -9.78 -4.51 -7.30
N GLN A 101 -9.04 -4.29 -8.39
CA GLN A 101 -9.30 -3.16 -9.29
C GLN A 101 -10.68 -3.26 -9.95
N GLN A 102 -11.06 -4.46 -10.42
CA GLN A 102 -12.37 -4.71 -11.00
C GLN A 102 -13.50 -4.48 -9.98
N ALA A 103 -13.36 -4.98 -8.75
CA ALA A 103 -14.33 -4.77 -7.69
C ALA A 103 -14.52 -3.28 -7.37
N LEU A 104 -13.42 -2.51 -7.26
CA LEU A 104 -13.50 -1.07 -7.02
C LEU A 104 -14.11 -0.31 -8.21
N ARG A 105 -13.78 -0.72 -9.46
CA ARG A 105 -14.40 -0.15 -10.66
C ARG A 105 -15.90 -0.45 -10.72
N GLN A 106 -16.32 -1.67 -10.37
CA GLN A 106 -17.73 -2.05 -10.31
C GLN A 106 -18.47 -1.24 -9.25
N GLN A 107 -17.93 -1.14 -8.03
CA GLN A 107 -18.52 -0.32 -6.97
C GLN A 107 -18.66 1.15 -7.40
N LEU A 108 -17.68 1.69 -8.12
CA LEU A 108 -17.76 3.05 -8.64
C LEU A 108 -18.87 3.19 -9.70
N GLN A 109 -19.00 2.23 -10.62
CA GLN A 109 -20.07 2.21 -11.62
C GLN A 109 -21.45 2.11 -10.97
N ASP A 110 -21.61 1.24 -9.97
CA ASP A 110 -22.87 1.08 -9.23
C ASP A 110 -23.28 2.40 -8.55
N ARG A 111 -22.33 3.11 -7.92
CA ARG A 111 -22.61 4.44 -7.32
C ARG A 111 -22.91 5.51 -8.35
N GLN A 112 -22.21 5.51 -9.49
CA GLN A 112 -22.52 6.41 -10.60
C GLN A 112 -23.93 6.18 -11.15
N ALA A 113 -24.39 4.93 -11.21
CA ALA A 113 -25.74 4.57 -11.68
C ALA A 113 -26.86 5.04 -10.74
N LEU A 114 -26.58 5.29 -9.47
CA LEU A 114 -27.53 5.86 -8.51
C LEU A 114 -27.71 7.39 -8.67
N ARG A 115 -26.72 8.08 -9.24
CA ARG A 115 -26.73 9.54 -9.42
C ARG A 115 -27.95 10.06 -10.20
N PRO A 116 -28.36 9.46 -11.33
CA PRO A 116 -29.57 9.90 -12.04
C PRO A 116 -30.88 9.55 -11.33
N GLN A 117 -30.86 8.66 -10.32
CA GLN A 117 -32.07 8.24 -9.59
C GLN A 117 -32.44 9.21 -8.46
N LEU A 118 -31.46 9.96 -7.93
CA LEU A 118 -31.69 10.90 -6.82
C LEU A 118 -32.66 12.04 -7.19
N PRO A 119 -32.54 12.72 -8.36
CA PRO A 119 -33.51 13.74 -8.76
C PRO A 119 -34.92 13.17 -9.01
N LEU A 120 -35.03 11.90 -9.41
CA LEU A 120 -36.32 11.25 -9.60
C LEU A 120 -37.07 11.07 -8.28
N GLY A 121 -36.35 10.84 -7.17
CA GLY A 121 -36.96 10.76 -5.83
C GLY A 121 -37.55 12.09 -5.34
N LEU A 122 -36.96 13.23 -5.76
CA LEU A 122 -37.55 14.56 -5.53
C LEU A 122 -38.79 14.75 -6.40
N ALA A 123 -38.72 14.39 -7.68
CA ALA A 123 -39.84 14.51 -8.63
C ALA A 123 -41.04 13.63 -8.24
N GLN A 124 -40.79 12.49 -7.60
CA GLN A 124 -41.82 11.57 -7.11
C GLN A 124 -42.30 11.88 -5.67
N GLY A 125 -41.75 12.92 -5.03
CA GLY A 125 -42.16 13.36 -3.69
C GLY A 125 -41.68 12.47 -2.53
N PHE A 126 -40.81 11.49 -2.79
CA PHE A 126 -40.24 10.62 -1.76
C PHE A 126 -39.06 11.25 -1.00
N LEU A 127 -38.47 12.31 -1.56
CA LEU A 127 -37.35 13.04 -0.96
C LEU A 127 -37.67 14.53 -0.95
N ASP A 128 -37.32 15.20 0.14
CA ASP A 128 -37.27 16.65 0.24
C ASP A 128 -35.92 17.20 -0.26
N GLY A 129 -35.86 18.51 -0.51
CA GLY A 129 -34.67 19.16 -1.07
C GLY A 129 -33.44 19.10 -0.16
N GLU A 130 -33.60 19.12 1.17
CA GLU A 130 -32.47 18.98 2.09
C GLU A 130 -31.93 17.55 2.08
N THR A 131 -32.82 16.56 2.16
CA THR A 131 -32.43 15.15 2.09
C THR A 131 -31.78 14.80 0.75
N LEU A 132 -32.28 15.35 -0.36
CA LEU A 132 -31.64 15.19 -1.68
C LEU A 132 -30.20 15.69 -1.66
N THR A 133 -29.99 16.91 -1.14
CA THR A 133 -28.66 17.54 -1.05
C THR A 133 -27.71 16.69 -0.22
N LEU A 134 -28.14 16.21 0.95
CA LEU A 134 -27.34 15.36 1.82
C LEU A 134 -26.96 14.03 1.15
N ARG A 135 -27.91 13.41 0.43
CA ARG A 135 -27.66 12.17 -0.32
C ARG A 135 -26.68 12.37 -1.48
N GLN A 136 -26.79 13.47 -2.23
CA GLN A 136 -25.84 13.82 -3.29
C GLN A 136 -24.42 14.00 -2.71
N GLN A 137 -24.28 14.78 -1.64
CA GLN A 137 -22.98 15.02 -1.00
C GLN A 137 -22.35 13.74 -0.43
N ASN A 138 -23.16 12.81 0.09
CA ASN A 138 -22.67 11.51 0.55
C ASN A 138 -22.20 10.65 -0.63
N LEU A 139 -22.99 10.60 -1.71
CA LEU A 139 -22.63 9.85 -2.91
C LEU A 139 -21.33 10.36 -3.54
N ASP A 140 -21.15 11.68 -3.62
CA ASP A 140 -19.92 12.29 -4.12
C ASP A 140 -18.71 11.96 -3.24
N ARG A 141 -18.87 11.96 -1.91
CA ARG A 141 -17.82 11.54 -0.97
C ARG A 141 -17.43 10.07 -1.12
N GLU A 142 -18.40 9.19 -1.31
CA GLU A 142 -18.16 7.76 -1.54
C GLU A 142 -17.40 7.53 -2.85
N MET A 143 -17.85 8.14 -3.95
CA MET A 143 -17.18 8.05 -5.24
C MET A 143 -15.75 8.59 -5.18
N ALA A 144 -15.54 9.74 -4.54
CA ALA A 144 -14.20 10.30 -4.35
C ALA A 144 -13.28 9.36 -3.54
N THR A 145 -13.85 8.66 -2.56
CA THR A 145 -13.12 7.65 -1.78
C THR A 145 -12.73 6.46 -2.64
N LEU A 146 -13.67 5.89 -3.41
CA LEU A 146 -13.39 4.79 -4.35
C LEU A 146 -12.36 5.18 -5.43
N GLN A 147 -12.46 6.39 -5.98
CA GLN A 147 -11.49 6.94 -6.93
C GLN A 147 -10.10 7.09 -6.29
N SER A 148 -10.03 7.57 -5.05
CA SER A 148 -8.75 7.66 -4.34
C SER A 148 -8.10 6.29 -4.10
N GLN A 149 -8.92 5.27 -3.81
CA GLN A 149 -8.45 3.90 -3.64
C GLN A 149 -7.95 3.33 -4.96
N LEU A 150 -8.67 3.56 -6.06
CA LEU A 150 -8.23 3.17 -7.41
C LEU A 150 -6.94 3.90 -7.83
N ALA A 151 -6.80 5.19 -7.52
CA ALA A 151 -5.60 5.97 -7.86
C ALA A 151 -4.38 5.59 -7.00
N ALA A 152 -4.61 5.12 -5.77
CA ALA A 152 -3.56 4.55 -4.92
C ALA A 152 -3.14 3.15 -5.36
N LEU A 153 -3.95 2.50 -6.21
CA LEU A 153 -3.55 1.28 -6.90
C LEU A 153 -2.77 1.66 -8.17
N PRO A 154 -1.64 1.02 -8.42
CA PRO A 154 -0.83 1.27 -9.60
C PRO A 154 -1.55 0.77 -10.87
N PRO A 155 -1.28 1.37 -12.05
CA PRO A 155 -1.87 0.92 -13.31
C PRO A 155 -1.46 -0.53 -13.58
N PHE A 156 -2.44 -1.44 -13.65
CA PHE A 156 -2.19 -2.87 -13.78
C PHE A 156 -2.61 -3.35 -15.17
N ASP A 157 -1.62 -3.71 -15.98
CA ASP A 157 -1.80 -4.51 -17.20
C ASP A 157 -1.33 -5.95 -16.90
N PRO A 158 -2.22 -6.93 -16.76
CA PRO A 158 -1.87 -8.27 -16.27
C PRO A 158 -0.79 -8.99 -17.09
N ALA A 159 -0.71 -8.75 -18.41
CA ALA A 159 0.26 -9.40 -19.28
C ALA A 159 1.65 -8.72 -19.23
N GLY A 160 1.69 -7.38 -19.18
CA GLY A 160 2.93 -6.62 -19.05
C GLY A 160 3.47 -6.50 -17.61
N ALA A 161 2.58 -6.56 -16.61
CA ALA A 161 2.93 -6.30 -15.22
C ALA A 161 3.79 -7.41 -14.61
N ILE A 162 3.59 -8.68 -14.96
CA ILE A 162 4.42 -9.78 -14.42
C ILE A 162 5.85 -9.66 -14.92
N ALA A 163 6.02 -9.39 -16.22
CA ALA A 163 7.33 -9.14 -16.82
C ALA A 163 8.01 -7.94 -16.15
N ASN A 164 7.27 -6.84 -15.93
CA ASN A 164 7.79 -5.65 -15.25
C ASN A 164 8.11 -5.90 -13.77
N LEU A 165 7.28 -6.64 -13.04
CA LEU A 165 7.50 -6.97 -11.62
C LEU A 165 8.71 -7.89 -11.40
N SER A 166 9.05 -8.71 -12.40
CA SER A 166 10.29 -9.51 -12.38
C SER A 166 11.56 -8.66 -12.64
N GLN A 167 11.41 -7.41 -13.06
CA GLN A 167 12.53 -6.51 -13.32
C GLN A 167 12.83 -5.61 -12.11
N PRO A 168 14.06 -5.60 -11.56
CA PRO A 168 14.43 -4.71 -10.46
C PRO A 168 14.22 -3.21 -10.77
N ALA A 169 14.42 -2.80 -12.02
CA ALA A 169 14.28 -1.40 -12.45
C ALA A 169 12.86 -0.85 -12.21
N PHE A 170 11.83 -1.70 -12.37
CA PHE A 170 10.45 -1.34 -12.09
C PHE A 170 10.28 -0.89 -10.64
N TRP A 171 10.79 -1.67 -9.69
CA TRP A 171 10.66 -1.38 -8.25
C TRP A 171 11.32 -0.07 -7.86
N TRP A 172 12.45 0.28 -8.47
CA TRP A 172 13.15 1.54 -8.20
C TRP A 172 12.50 2.77 -8.83
N GLY A 173 11.60 2.59 -9.81
CA GLY A 173 10.77 3.66 -10.35
C GLY A 173 9.54 4.00 -9.48
N LEU A 174 9.21 3.15 -8.51
CA LEU A 174 8.06 3.33 -7.62
C LEU A 174 8.40 4.19 -6.40
N SER A 175 7.41 4.95 -5.93
CA SER A 175 7.48 5.58 -4.62
C SER A 175 7.49 4.52 -3.49
N PRO A 176 8.04 4.83 -2.31
CA PRO A 176 8.02 3.90 -1.17
C PRO A 176 6.62 3.40 -0.75
N ALA A 177 5.58 4.21 -0.99
CA ALA A 177 4.19 3.83 -0.75
C ALA A 177 3.74 2.75 -1.74
N GLU A 178 4.03 2.94 -3.03
CA GLU A 178 3.70 1.98 -4.09
C GLU A 178 4.50 0.68 -3.92
N GLN A 179 5.80 0.77 -3.61
CA GLN A 179 6.62 -0.39 -3.27
C GLN A 179 5.98 -1.21 -2.14
N ARG A 180 5.52 -0.54 -1.08
CA ARG A 180 4.82 -1.20 0.03
C ARG A 180 3.54 -1.87 -0.43
N THR A 181 2.73 -1.19 -1.24
CA THR A 181 1.48 -1.76 -1.77
C THR A 181 1.77 -3.03 -2.55
N TYR A 182 2.67 -2.97 -3.54
CA TYR A 182 3.03 -4.14 -4.35
C TYR A 182 3.63 -5.27 -3.53
N LEU A 183 4.57 -4.99 -2.61
CA LEU A 183 5.16 -6.01 -1.77
C LEU A 183 4.09 -6.74 -0.94
N ARG A 184 3.13 -6.04 -0.34
CA ARG A 184 2.08 -6.67 0.48
C ARG A 184 1.09 -7.53 -0.30
N GLU A 185 0.93 -7.25 -1.59
CA GLU A 185 0.02 -8.02 -2.45
C GLU A 185 0.63 -9.37 -2.85
N PHE A 186 1.96 -9.46 -2.97
CA PHE A 186 2.64 -10.71 -3.36
C PHE A 186 3.31 -11.44 -2.18
N VAL A 187 3.77 -10.70 -1.19
CA VAL A 187 4.52 -11.20 -0.04
C VAL A 187 3.63 -11.23 1.19
N ALA A 188 3.41 -12.43 1.73
CA ALA A 188 2.70 -12.65 2.98
C ALA A 188 3.54 -12.21 4.19
N GLY A 189 4.85 -12.42 4.12
CA GLY A 189 5.80 -11.99 5.16
C GLY A 189 7.24 -12.17 4.75
N VAL A 190 8.16 -11.50 5.46
CA VAL A 190 9.60 -11.71 5.29
C VAL A 190 10.20 -12.08 6.64
N ARG A 191 10.92 -13.20 6.70
CA ARG A 191 11.75 -13.60 7.85
C ARG A 191 13.21 -13.33 7.55
N TRP A 192 13.83 -12.49 8.37
CA TRP A 192 15.22 -12.09 8.17
C TRP A 192 16.17 -12.91 9.05
N TYR A 193 17.05 -13.69 8.43
CA TYR A 193 18.12 -14.45 9.08
C TYR A 193 19.47 -13.78 8.84
N THR A 194 20.51 -14.25 9.54
CA THR A 194 21.89 -13.80 9.29
C THR A 194 22.37 -14.14 7.89
N THR A 195 21.83 -15.19 7.28
CA THR A 195 22.13 -15.64 5.91
C THR A 195 21.37 -14.85 4.83
N GLY A 196 20.34 -14.07 5.20
CA GLY A 196 19.52 -13.29 4.26
C GLY A 196 18.02 -13.38 4.55
N PRO A 197 17.18 -12.73 3.72
CA PRO A 197 15.74 -12.80 3.82
C PRO A 197 15.19 -14.12 3.26
N VAL A 198 14.25 -14.72 3.99
CA VAL A 198 13.32 -15.72 3.46
C VAL A 198 12.00 -15.01 3.23
N VAL A 199 11.51 -15.03 1.99
CA VAL A 199 10.29 -14.36 1.57
C VAL A 199 9.17 -15.39 1.47
N ASP A 200 8.14 -15.22 2.28
CA ASP A 200 6.93 -16.04 2.24
C ASP A 200 5.92 -15.36 1.31
N PHE A 201 5.56 -16.01 0.19
CA PHE A 201 4.60 -15.49 -0.77
C PHE A 201 3.18 -15.89 -0.40
N HIS A 202 2.19 -15.10 -0.82
CA HIS A 202 0.80 -15.54 -0.76
C HIS A 202 0.63 -16.75 -1.68
N THR A 203 0.13 -17.86 -1.14
CA THR A 203 -0.30 -19.01 -1.93
C THR A 203 -1.48 -18.58 -2.82
N PRO A 204 -1.53 -18.99 -4.11
CA PRO A 204 -2.61 -18.63 -5.03
C PRO A 204 -3.99 -19.01 -4.47
#